data_AF-A0A7K3ETP0-F1
#
_entry.id   AF-A0A7K3ETP0-F1
#
_cell.length_a   1.000
_cell.length_b   1.000
_cell.length_c   1.000
_cell.angle_alpha   90.00
_cell.angle_beta   90.00
_cell.angle_gamma   90.00
#
_symmetry.space_group_name_H-M   'P 1'
#
loop_
_entity.id
_entity.type
_entity.pdbx_description
1 polymer ?
#
loop_
_entity_poly.entity_id
_entity_poly.type
_entity_poly.pdbx_seq_one_letter_code
_entity_poly.pdbx_strand_id
1 'polypeptide(L)' 'PARGQYFENPSPVNGLPFTEIARGTADDVERALDAAHEAAPGWGRTSVTERSDILLKIADRMEANLERLAVAE' A
#
# COMPACT_ATOMS: atom_id res chain seq x y z
N PRO A 1 -4.73 12.19 2.80
CA PRO A 1 -6.18 11.85 2.74
C PRO A 1 -7.01 13.09 2.37
N ALA A 2 -8.18 12.90 1.75
CA ALA A 2 -9.02 13.95 1.18
C ALA A 2 -9.31 15.08 2.17
N ARG A 3 -9.44 14.75 3.45
CA ARG A 3 -9.79 15.68 4.52
C ARG A 3 -8.64 16.03 5.47
N GLY A 4 -7.40 15.64 5.12
CA GLY A 4 -6.21 15.94 5.92
C GLY A 4 -6.21 15.37 7.34
N GLN A 5 -7.06 14.37 7.62
CA GLN A 5 -7.17 13.77 8.95
C GLN A 5 -6.15 12.65 9.14
N TYR A 6 -5.59 12.56 10.34
CA TYR A 6 -4.60 11.55 10.71
C TYR A 6 -4.92 10.98 12.10
N PHE A 7 -4.33 9.85 12.43
CA PHE A 7 -4.34 9.30 13.78
C PHE A 7 -3.00 8.66 14.10
N GLU A 8 -2.64 8.70 15.38
CA GLU A 8 -1.39 8.11 15.87
C GLU A 8 -1.47 6.58 15.83
N ASN A 9 -0.38 5.94 15.42
CA ASN A 9 -0.10 4.53 15.59
C ASN A 9 0.93 4.38 16.73
N PRO A 10 0.51 4.18 17.98
CA PRO A 10 1.43 4.05 19.10
C PRO A 10 2.15 2.71 19.07
N SER A 11 3.43 2.71 19.46
CA SER A 11 4.20 1.47 19.60
C SER A 11 3.66 0.61 20.75
N PRO A 12 3.48 -0.71 20.56
CA PRO A 12 3.07 -1.60 21.64
C PRO A 12 4.16 -1.76 22.72
N VAL A 13 5.40 -1.34 22.45
CA VAL A 13 6.55 -1.50 23.36
C VAL A 13 6.53 -0.45 24.48
N ASN A 14 6.17 0.80 24.16
CA ASN A 14 6.26 1.93 25.09
C ASN A 14 5.04 2.86 25.09
N GLY A 15 4.06 2.62 24.23
CA GLY A 15 2.84 3.42 24.11
C GLY A 15 3.04 4.80 23.46
N LEU A 16 4.24 5.14 23.00
CA LEU A 16 4.52 6.41 22.34
C LEU A 16 4.15 6.36 20.85
N PRO A 17 3.74 7.47 20.23
CA PRO A 17 3.45 7.52 18.79
C PRO A 17 4.66 7.08 17.97
N PHE A 18 4.50 6.01 17.18
CA PHE A 18 5.53 5.57 16.23
C PHE A 18 5.42 6.35 14.91
N THR A 19 4.20 6.53 14.42
CA THR A 19 3.90 7.31 13.21
C THR A 19 2.44 7.78 13.22
N GLU A 20 2.08 8.63 12.26
CA GLU A 20 0.69 9.00 11.99
C GLU A 20 0.19 8.33 10.70
N ILE A 21 -1.02 7.77 10.75
CA ILE A 21 -1.67 7.12 9.62
C ILE A 21 -2.79 8.04 9.12
N ALA A 22 -2.81 8.27 7.82
CA ALA A 22 -3.88 9.00 7.15
C ALA A 22 -5.23 8.30 7.41
N ARG A 23 -6.20 9.04 7.96
CA ARG A 23 -7.57 8.56 8.14
C ARG A 23 -8.32 8.74 6.83
N GLY A 24 -8.44 7.65 6.07
CA GLY A 24 -9.21 7.62 4.84
C GLY A 24 -10.70 7.91 5.08
N THR A 25 -11.31 8.58 4.10
CA THR A 25 -12.75 8.90 4.06
C THR A 25 -13.40 8.23 2.84
N ALA A 26 -14.73 8.30 2.73
CA ALA A 26 -15.44 7.82 1.54
C ALA A 26 -14.86 8.45 0.25
N ASP A 27 -14.53 9.74 0.28
CA ASP A 27 -13.93 10.45 -0.86
C ASP A 27 -12.57 9.86 -1.28
N ASP A 28 -11.79 9.34 -0.32
CA ASP A 28 -10.53 8.63 -0.61
C ASP A 28 -10.78 7.25 -1.24
N VAL A 29 -11.83 6.56 -0.79
CA VAL A 29 -12.24 5.25 -1.31
C VAL A 29 -12.73 5.39 -2.75
N GLU A 30 -13.61 6.34 -3.04
CA GLU A 30 -14.11 6.57 -4.41
C GLU A 30 -12.95 6.88 -5.37
N ARG A 31 -12.00 7.73 -4.99
CA ARG A 31 -10.80 7.99 -5.81
C ARG A 31 -9.95 6.74 -6.05
N ALA A 32 -9.82 5.87 -5.05
CA ALA A 32 -9.10 4.61 -5.19
C ALA A 32 -9.84 3.65 -6.14
N LEU A 33 -11.17 3.61 -6.07
CA LEU A 33 -12.01 2.81 -6.97
C LEU A 33 -11.96 3.33 -8.40
N ASP A 34 -12.05 4.65 -8.61
CA ASP A 34 -11.93 5.27 -9.93
C ASP A 34 -10.59 4.90 -10.58
N ALA A 35 -9.49 5.10 -9.86
CA ALA A 35 -8.15 4.74 -10.36
C ALA A 35 -8.01 3.23 -10.65
N ALA A 36 -8.60 2.38 -9.81
CA ALA A 36 -8.59 0.93 -10.02
C ALA A 36 -9.40 0.52 -11.26
N HIS A 37 -10.58 1.10 -11.46
CA HIS A 37 -11.41 0.86 -12.63
C HIS A 37 -10.77 1.36 -13.91
N GLU A 38 -10.08 2.51 -13.88
CA GLU A 38 -9.31 3.02 -15.02
C GLU A 38 -8.15 2.09 -15.40
N ALA A 39 -7.44 1.52 -14.42
CA ALA A 39 -6.33 0.61 -14.66
C ALA A 39 -6.77 -0.81 -15.06
N ALA A 40 -7.96 -1.25 -14.64
CA ALA A 40 -8.43 -2.62 -14.77
C ALA A 40 -8.45 -3.16 -16.22
N PRO A 41 -8.88 -2.43 -17.26
CA PRO A 41 -8.84 -2.93 -18.65
C PRO A 41 -7.42 -3.19 -19.14
N GLY A 42 -6.48 -2.29 -18.84
CA GLY A 42 -5.07 -2.43 -19.22
C GLY A 42 -4.42 -3.61 -18.49
N TRP A 43 -4.63 -3.68 -17.17
CA TRP A 43 -4.15 -4.78 -16.35
C TRP A 43 -4.75 -6.13 -16.77
N GLY A 44 -6.06 -6.20 -17.01
CA GLY A 44 -6.77 -7.42 -17.38
C GLY A 44 -6.34 -8.00 -18.73
N ARG A 45 -5.78 -7.16 -19.62
CA ARG A 45 -5.25 -7.59 -20.93
C ARG A 45 -3.81 -8.11 -20.88
N THR A 46 -3.11 -7.96 -19.75
CA THR A 46 -1.77 -8.52 -19.58
C THR A 46 -1.81 -10.05 -19.68
N SER A 47 -0.73 -10.65 -20.15
CA SER A 47 -0.56 -12.10 -20.13
C SER A 47 -0.30 -12.62 -18.71
N VAL A 48 -0.49 -13.92 -18.50
CA VAL A 48 -0.13 -14.57 -17.24
C VAL A 48 1.37 -14.41 -16.95
N THR A 49 2.21 -14.52 -17.99
CA THR A 49 3.66 -14.34 -17.88
C THR A 49 4.03 -12.94 -17.41
N GLU A 50 3.47 -11.90 -18.03
CA GLU A 50 3.75 -10.51 -17.62
C GLU A 50 3.34 -10.25 -16.17
N ARG A 51 2.19 -10.76 -15.72
CA ARG A 51 1.78 -10.64 -14.32
C ARG A 51 2.71 -11.39 -13.37
N SER A 52 3.13 -12.58 -13.75
CA SER A 52 4.11 -13.36 -12.98
C SER A 52 5.43 -12.60 -12.84
N ASP A 53 5.95 -12.03 -13.92
CA ASP A 53 7.19 -11.26 -13.90
C ASP A 53 7.09 -10.01 -13.01
N ILE A 54 5.93 -9.36 -12.99
CA ILE A 54 5.68 -8.21 -12.10
C ILE A 54 5.67 -8.67 -10.64
N LEU A 55 5.03 -9.79 -10.31
CA LEU A 55 5.02 -10.34 -8.95
C LEU A 55 6.42 -10.75 -8.48
N LEU A 56 7.22 -11.37 -9.35
CA LEU A 56 8.61 -11.71 -9.05
C LEU A 56 9.45 -10.45 -8.78
N LYS A 57 9.27 -9.40 -9.58
CA LYS A 57 9.93 -8.11 -9.32
C LYS A 57 9.51 -7.49 -7.98
N ILE A 58 8.26 -7.67 -7.55
CA ILE A 58 7.82 -7.22 -6.22
C ILE A 58 8.54 -8.04 -5.13
N ALA A 59 8.64 -9.36 -5.29
CA ALA A 59 9.37 -10.23 -4.37
C ALA A 59 10.84 -9.82 -4.24
N ASP A 60 11.53 -9.59 -5.36
CA ASP A 60 12.93 -9.13 -5.37
C ASP A 60 13.10 -7.82 -4.57
N ARG A 61 12.14 -6.90 -4.68
CA ARG A 61 12.16 -5.63 -3.93
C ARG A 61 11.90 -5.83 -2.44
N MET A 62 11.01 -6.77 -2.08
CA MET A 62 10.79 -7.14 -0.69
C MET A 62 12.04 -7.75 -0.07
N GLU A 63 12.68 -8.71 -0.75
CA GLU A 63 13.92 -9.35 -0.29
C GLU A 63 15.05 -8.33 -0.11
N ALA A 64 15.22 -7.41 -1.07
CA ALA A 64 16.20 -6.33 -0.96
C ALA A 64 15.94 -5.37 0.21
N ASN A 65 14.74 -5.39 0.81
CA ASN A 65 14.34 -4.52 1.92
C ASN A 65 13.94 -5.33 3.17
N LEU A 66 14.29 -6.62 3.25
CA LEU A 66 13.73 -7.55 4.24
C LEU A 66 13.86 -7.06 5.68
N GLU A 67 15.06 -6.65 6.10
CA GLU A 67 15.29 -6.13 7.45
C GLU A 67 14.46 -4.87 7.73
N ARG A 68 14.37 -3.97 6.76
CA ARG A 68 13.61 -2.72 6.91
C ARG A 68 12.11 -2.97 7.02
N LEU A 69 11.61 -3.99 6.32
CA LEU A 69 10.22 -4.43 6.42
C LEU A 69 9.96 -5.12 7.76
N ALA A 70 10.87 -5.99 8.21
CA ALA A 70 10.75 -6.70 9.48
C ALA A 70 10.74 -5.77 10.72
N VAL A 71 11.48 -4.66 10.67
CA VAL A 71 11.47 -3.65 11.74
C VAL A 71 10.16 -2.84 11.77
N ALA A 72 9.44 -2.77 10.65
CA ALA A 72 8.23 -1.96 10.50
C ALA A 72 6.91 -2.71 10.77
N GLU A 73 6.92 -4.05 10.81
CA GLU A 73 5.77 -4.89 11.24
C GLU A 73 5.58 -4.87 12.76
#